data_AF-A0A452Y2I0-F1
#
_entry.id   AF-A0A452Y2I0-F1
#
_cell.length_a   1.000
_cell.length_b   1.000
_cell.length_c   1.000
_cell.angle_alpha   90.00
_cell.angle_beta   90.00
_cell.angle_gamma   90.00
#
_symmetry.space_group_name_H-M   'P 1'
#
loop_
_entity.id
_entity.type
_entity.pdbx_description
1 polymer ?
#
loop_
_entity_poly.entity_id
_entity_poly.type
_entity_poly.pdbx_seq_one_letter_code
_entity_poly.pdbx_strand_id
1 'polypeptide(L)'
;AVDCIDCAADASVVSAVNEGIDVAASIVPEVQRPWVMVSVNDDCRDLHFRKAEFDPEDCPPDCSKPCDKVCPADAISLKRVMVGGEHAQSDPICDKLEGGVIMERCYGCGRCLSVCPYDRIRAMPYVRDPATTAELLKRSDVDAIEIHTTGKWVSCSLVYLSLLFLCYVAQL
;
A
#
# COMPACT_ATOMS: atom_id res chain seq x y z
N ALA A 1 -15.87 18.57 18.44
CA ALA A 1 -15.46 17.73 17.29
C ALA A 1 -14.02 17.35 17.55
N VAL A 2 -13.59 16.18 17.10
CA VAL A 2 -12.19 15.75 17.14
C VAL A 2 -11.67 15.83 15.71
N ASP A 3 -10.54 16.51 15.52
CA ASP A 3 -9.85 16.53 14.23
C ASP A 3 -8.99 15.28 14.11
N CYS A 4 -8.99 14.64 12.94
CA CYS A 4 -8.35 13.37 12.71
C CYS A 4 -7.59 13.38 11.38
N ILE A 5 -6.36 12.84 11.40
CA ILE A 5 -5.56 12.59 10.21
C ILE A 5 -5.58 11.08 9.96
N ASP A 6 -6.29 10.67 8.91
CA ASP A 6 -6.23 9.29 8.41
C ASP A 6 -4.94 9.08 7.61
N CYS A 7 -4.22 8.01 7.93
CA CYS A 7 -3.00 7.64 7.25
C CYS A 7 -2.86 6.12 7.11
N ALA A 8 -1.94 5.70 6.23
CA ALA A 8 -1.68 4.29 6.04
C ALA A 8 -1.21 3.66 7.36
N ALA A 9 -1.69 2.44 7.65
CA ALA A 9 -1.36 1.66 8.84
C ALA A 9 0.10 1.15 8.85
N ASP A 10 1.06 1.96 8.45
CA ASP A 10 2.48 1.64 8.34
C ASP A 10 3.28 2.43 9.38
N ALA A 11 4.22 1.76 10.05
CA ALA A 11 5.01 2.35 11.12
C ALA A 11 5.78 3.61 10.70
N SER A 12 6.31 3.63 9.47
CA SER A 12 7.06 4.78 8.95
C SER A 12 6.14 5.94 8.60
N VAL A 13 4.94 5.66 8.08
CA VAL A 13 3.93 6.66 7.75
C VAL A 13 3.37 7.29 9.02
N VAL A 14 3.04 6.49 10.04
CA VAL A 14 2.57 6.98 11.34
C VAL A 14 3.62 7.87 12.00
N SER A 15 4.90 7.49 11.96
CA SER A 15 6.00 8.34 12.46
C SER A 15 6.08 9.67 11.71
N ALA A 16 6.04 9.66 10.38
CA ALA A 16 6.11 10.88 9.57
C ALA A 16 4.90 11.81 9.81
N VAL A 17 3.70 11.25 10.01
CA VAL A 17 2.50 12.02 10.36
C VAL A 17 2.65 12.68 11.72
N ASN A 18 3.08 11.93 12.74
CA ASN A 18 3.31 12.46 14.09
C ASN A 18 4.37 13.58 14.10
N GLU A 19 5.47 13.41 13.37
CA GLU A 19 6.50 14.45 13.18
C GLU A 19 5.91 15.72 12.54
N GLY A 20 5.08 15.56 11.50
CA GLY A 20 4.40 16.69 10.85
C GLY A 20 3.45 17.43 11.79
N ILE A 21 2.72 16.69 12.63
CA ILE A 21 1.84 17.27 13.66
C ILE A 21 2.66 18.05 14.68
N ASP A 22 3.77 17.50 15.17
CA ASP A 22 4.64 18.16 16.15
C ASP A 22 5.21 19.47 15.59
N VAL A 23 5.65 19.46 14.33
CA VAL A 23 6.11 20.67 13.64
C VAL A 23 4.98 21.69 13.50
N ALA A 24 3.78 21.26 13.06
CA ALA A 24 2.64 22.16 12.92
C ALA A 24 2.24 22.82 14.26
N ALA A 25 2.23 22.04 15.34
CA ALA A 25 1.95 22.53 16.70
C ALA A 25 3.00 23.54 17.19
N SER A 26 4.26 23.40 16.74
CA SER A 26 5.31 24.38 17.07
C SER A 26 5.15 25.73 16.34
N ILE A 27 4.47 25.73 15.18
CA ILE A 27 4.24 26.91 14.36
C ILE A 27 2.96 27.64 14.79
N VAL A 28 1.91 26.89 15.12
CA VAL A 28 0.61 27.41 15.56
C VAL A 28 0.19 26.72 16.86
N PRO A 29 0.63 27.23 18.03
CA PRO A 29 0.38 26.59 19.33
C PRO A 29 -1.10 26.49 19.72
N GLU A 30 -1.96 27.30 19.10
CA GLU A 30 -3.41 27.30 19.32
C GLU A 30 -4.11 26.11 18.64
N VAL A 31 -3.45 25.45 17.69
CA VAL A 31 -4.00 24.27 17.01
C VAL A 31 -3.97 23.08 17.96
N GLN A 32 -5.15 22.51 18.21
CA GLN A 32 -5.24 21.26 18.95
C GLN A 32 -4.60 20.13 18.15
N ARG A 33 -3.89 19.24 18.86
CA ARG A 33 -3.30 18.05 18.23
C ARG A 33 -4.44 17.19 17.66
N PRO A 34 -4.48 16.92 16.35
CA PRO A 34 -5.43 15.98 15.78
C PRO A 34 -5.03 14.55 16.17
N TRP A 35 -6.02 13.65 16.16
CA TRP A 35 -5.76 12.22 16.31
C TRP A 35 -5.08 11.65 15.08
N VAL A 36 -4.15 10.72 15.29
CA VAL A 36 -3.59 9.89 14.22
C VAL A 36 -4.45 8.63 14.12
N MET A 37 -5.12 8.46 12.98
CA MET A 37 -5.93 7.29 12.69
C MET A 37 -5.30 6.44 11.61
N VAL A 38 -5.43 5.12 11.78
CA VAL A 38 -5.01 4.14 10.78
C VAL A 38 -6.18 3.26 10.37
N SER A 39 -6.21 2.92 9.09
CA SER A 39 -7.28 2.10 8.51
C SER A 39 -6.81 0.68 8.21
N VAL A 40 -7.61 -0.32 8.60
CA VAL A 40 -7.33 -1.76 8.41
C VAL A 40 -8.54 -2.48 7.83
N ASN A 41 -8.31 -3.59 7.13
CA ASN A 41 -9.36 -4.41 6.54
C ASN A 41 -9.31 -5.87 7.00
N ASP A 42 -10.48 -6.50 7.09
CA ASP A 42 -10.62 -7.89 7.51
C ASP A 42 -10.71 -8.91 6.36
N ASP A 43 -10.90 -8.45 5.12
CA ASP A 43 -10.98 -9.29 3.94
C ASP A 43 -10.55 -8.60 2.63
N CYS A 44 -10.51 -9.37 1.55
CA CYS A 44 -10.07 -8.96 0.22
C CYS A 44 -11.19 -8.36 -0.66
N ARG A 45 -12.36 -8.05 -0.11
CA ARG A 45 -13.48 -7.47 -0.89
C ARG A 45 -13.51 -5.96 -0.85
N ASP A 46 -12.74 -5.36 0.03
CA ASP A 46 -12.62 -3.91 0.10
C ASP A 46 -11.80 -3.36 -1.08
N LEU A 47 -12.47 -2.60 -1.94
CA LEU A 47 -11.86 -1.97 -3.11
C LEU A 47 -10.92 -0.81 -2.75
N HIS A 48 -11.00 -0.26 -1.54
CA HIS A 48 -10.06 0.74 -1.06
C HIS A 48 -8.69 0.11 -0.75
N PHE A 49 -8.66 -1.15 -0.32
CA PHE A 49 -7.43 -1.87 -0.02
C PHE A 49 -6.99 -2.68 -1.23
N ARG A 50 -6.21 -2.02 -2.10
CA ARG A 50 -5.70 -2.60 -3.34
C ARG A 50 -4.27 -2.16 -3.60
N LYS A 51 -3.54 -2.96 -4.36
CA LYS A 51 -2.23 -2.63 -4.91
C LYS A 51 -2.23 -2.85 -6.41
N ALA A 52 -1.28 -2.22 -7.10
CA ALA A 52 -1.08 -2.45 -8.51
C ALA A 52 -0.38 -3.81 -8.71
N GLU A 53 -0.76 -4.53 -9.76
CA GLU A 53 -0.13 -5.77 -10.18
C GLU A 53 -0.08 -5.83 -11.71
N PHE A 54 1.04 -6.30 -12.26
CA PHE A 54 1.18 -6.61 -13.68
C PHE A 54 2.32 -7.61 -13.88
N ASP A 55 2.28 -8.37 -14.98
CA ASP A 55 3.39 -9.18 -15.45
C ASP A 55 4.34 -8.30 -16.28
N PRO A 56 5.63 -8.15 -15.90
CA PRO A 56 6.57 -7.33 -16.67
C PRO A 56 6.80 -7.88 -18.09
N GLU A 57 6.58 -9.17 -18.34
CA GLU A 57 6.69 -9.81 -19.66
C GLU A 57 5.57 -9.39 -20.61
N ASP A 58 4.40 -9.03 -20.07
CA ASP A 58 3.26 -8.51 -20.83
C ASP A 58 3.44 -7.04 -21.23
N CYS A 59 4.49 -6.38 -20.75
CA CYS A 59 4.78 -4.98 -21.05
C CYS A 59 5.52 -4.86 -22.40
N PRO A 60 4.94 -4.18 -23.41
CA PRO A 60 5.59 -4.05 -24.71
C PRO A 60 6.97 -3.35 -24.60
N PRO A 61 7.98 -3.80 -25.38
CA PRO A 61 9.34 -3.24 -25.30
C PRO A 61 9.43 -1.78 -25.76
N ASP A 62 8.50 -1.36 -26.63
CA ASP A 62 8.33 0.01 -27.16
C ASP A 62 7.47 0.91 -26.26
N CYS A 63 6.92 0.39 -25.15
CA CYS A 63 6.13 1.16 -24.21
C CYS A 63 6.98 2.26 -23.56
N SER A 64 6.48 3.51 -23.58
CA SER A 64 7.12 4.69 -22.95
C SER A 64 7.06 4.71 -21.41
N LYS A 65 6.45 3.67 -20.82
CA LYS A 65 6.26 3.44 -19.37
C LYS A 65 5.68 4.64 -18.62
N PRO A 66 4.49 5.15 -19.00
CA PRO A 66 3.85 6.26 -18.29
C PRO A 66 3.45 5.89 -16.86
N CYS A 67 3.17 4.60 -16.60
CA CYS A 67 2.82 4.08 -15.28
C CYS A 67 3.94 4.29 -14.25
N ASP A 68 5.19 4.11 -14.66
CA ASP A 68 6.39 4.33 -13.83
C ASP A 68 6.49 5.82 -13.46
N LYS A 69 6.45 6.70 -14.47
CA LYS A 69 6.58 8.16 -14.32
C LYS A 69 5.51 8.80 -13.46
N VAL A 70 4.30 8.25 -13.43
CA VAL A 70 3.18 8.79 -12.64
C VAL A 70 3.15 8.22 -11.22
N CYS A 71 3.97 7.22 -10.90
CA CYS A 71 3.96 6.56 -9.61
C CYS A 71 4.60 7.49 -8.55
N PRO A 72 3.83 8.02 -7.60
CA PRO A 72 4.36 8.99 -6.64
C PRO A 72 5.28 8.37 -5.59
N ALA A 73 5.35 7.04 -5.51
CA ALA A 73 6.15 6.30 -4.55
C ALA A 73 7.29 5.51 -5.20
N ASP A 74 7.57 5.74 -6.49
CA ASP A 74 8.57 4.99 -7.26
C ASP A 74 8.45 3.48 -7.03
N ALA A 75 7.21 2.99 -7.07
CA ALA A 75 6.84 1.61 -6.75
C ALA A 75 6.84 0.69 -7.97
N ILE A 76 7.21 1.18 -9.15
CA ILE A 76 7.29 0.37 -10.37
C ILE A 76 8.76 0.32 -10.78
N SER A 77 9.30 -0.88 -10.95
CA SER A 77 10.67 -1.08 -11.41
C SER A 77 10.67 -2.02 -12.60
N LEU A 78 11.01 -1.52 -13.78
CA LEU A 78 11.10 -2.29 -15.01
C LEU A 78 12.50 -2.14 -15.62
N LYS A 79 13.26 -3.23 -15.68
CA LYS A 79 14.62 -3.26 -16.24
C LYS A 79 14.64 -4.08 -17.52
N ARG A 80 15.28 -3.56 -18.57
CA ARG A 80 15.58 -4.36 -19.78
C ARG A 80 16.75 -5.29 -19.49
N VAL A 81 16.60 -6.56 -19.82
CA VAL A 81 17.66 -7.56 -19.70
C VAL A 81 17.96 -8.11 -21.09
N MET A 82 19.22 -8.01 -21.51
CA MET A 82 19.67 -8.65 -22.75
C MET A 82 19.88 -10.15 -22.49
N VAL A 83 19.11 -11.00 -23.14
CA VAL A 83 19.36 -12.44 -23.15
C VAL A 83 20.45 -12.73 -24.17
N GLY A 84 21.70 -12.86 -23.70
CA GLY A 84 22.83 -13.29 -24.52
C GLY A 84 22.70 -14.78 -24.87
N GLY A 85 22.11 -15.09 -26.03
CA GLY A 85 22.13 -16.42 -26.61
C GLY A 85 23.23 -16.52 -27.66
N GLU A 86 24.19 -17.42 -27.45
CA GLU A 86 25.29 -17.75 -28.37
C GLU A 86 24.80 -18.56 -29.58
N HIS A 87 23.78 -18.13 -30.32
CA HIS A 87 23.44 -18.82 -31.57
C HIS A 87 23.08 -17.83 -32.68
N ALA A 88 23.91 -17.89 -33.72
CA ALA A 88 23.76 -17.16 -34.96
C ALA A 88 22.45 -17.53 -35.69
N GLN A 89 21.91 -16.54 -36.39
CA GLN A 89 20.79 -16.55 -37.33
C GLN A 89 19.38 -16.27 -36.78
N SER A 90 19.01 -14.98 -36.98
CA SER A 90 17.70 -14.44 -37.33
C SER A 90 16.52 -14.73 -36.41
N ASP A 91 16.29 -13.83 -35.46
CA ASP A 91 15.00 -13.16 -35.21
C ASP A 91 15.22 -11.97 -34.24
N PRO A 92 14.38 -10.91 -34.25
CA PRO A 92 14.67 -9.68 -33.53
C PRO A 92 14.63 -9.91 -32.02
N ILE A 93 15.75 -9.59 -31.39
CA ILE A 93 16.00 -9.38 -29.96
C ILE A 93 14.70 -9.36 -29.12
N CYS A 94 14.45 -10.45 -28.41
CA CYS A 94 13.47 -10.47 -27.32
C CYS A 94 14.05 -9.63 -26.17
N ASP A 95 13.74 -8.33 -26.18
CA ASP A 95 13.98 -7.44 -25.04
C ASP A 95 13.07 -7.86 -23.89
N LYS A 96 13.56 -8.79 -23.06
CA LYS A 96 12.86 -9.24 -21.87
C LYS A 96 12.87 -8.14 -20.81
N LEU A 97 11.73 -7.91 -20.17
CA LEU A 97 11.57 -6.92 -19.10
C LEU A 97 11.45 -7.63 -17.76
N GLU A 98 12.37 -7.36 -16.85
CA GLU A 98 12.32 -7.88 -15.48
C GLU A 98 11.86 -6.83 -14.48
N GLY A 99 11.24 -7.28 -13.39
CA GLY A 99 10.82 -6.46 -12.26
C GLY A 99 9.31 -6.52 -12.01
N GLY A 100 8.69 -5.38 -11.73
CA GLY A 100 7.26 -5.31 -11.41
C GLY A 100 6.94 -4.20 -10.41
N VAL A 101 5.91 -4.43 -9.61
CA VAL A 101 5.49 -3.53 -8.53
C VAL A 101 6.22 -3.89 -7.23
N ILE A 102 6.86 -2.91 -6.61
CA ILE A 102 7.44 -3.02 -5.27
C ILE A 102 6.31 -2.81 -4.26
N MET A 103 5.83 -3.92 -3.68
CA MET A 103 4.60 -3.96 -2.89
C MET A 103 4.65 -3.08 -1.65
N GLU A 104 5.83 -2.92 -1.05
CA GLU A 104 6.08 -2.12 0.14
C GLU A 104 5.92 -0.62 -0.15
N ARG A 105 6.14 -0.19 -1.39
CA ARG A 105 6.02 1.21 -1.82
C ARG A 105 4.65 1.53 -2.44
N CYS A 106 4.00 0.52 -3.02
CA CYS A 106 2.71 0.73 -3.68
C CYS A 106 1.59 0.91 -2.66
N TYR A 107 1.15 2.14 -2.40
CA TYR A 107 0.05 2.41 -1.47
C TYR A 107 -1.35 2.42 -2.13
N GLY A 108 -1.47 1.96 -3.39
CA GLY A 108 -2.79 1.73 -3.99
C GLY A 108 -3.48 2.96 -4.60
N CYS A 109 -2.79 4.09 -4.80
CA CYS A 109 -3.40 5.32 -5.37
C CYS A 109 -4.07 5.13 -6.74
N GLY A 110 -3.73 4.08 -7.47
CA GLY A 110 -4.36 3.76 -8.74
C GLY A 110 -3.90 4.60 -9.94
N ARG A 111 -2.97 5.55 -9.76
CA ARG A 111 -2.51 6.44 -10.85
C ARG A 111 -1.93 5.70 -12.04
N CYS A 112 -1.27 4.56 -11.81
CA CYS A 112 -0.69 3.75 -12.87
C CYS A 112 -1.74 3.01 -13.73
N LEU A 113 -2.92 2.71 -13.18
CA LEU A 113 -3.96 1.94 -13.88
C LEU A 113 -4.52 2.73 -15.06
N SER A 114 -4.89 3.99 -14.84
CA SER A 114 -5.54 4.83 -15.85
C SER A 114 -4.59 5.32 -16.96
N VAL A 115 -3.28 5.25 -16.74
CA VAL A 115 -2.29 5.75 -17.72
C VAL A 115 -1.64 4.63 -18.54
N CYS A 116 -1.88 3.35 -18.23
CA CYS A 116 -1.32 2.26 -19.01
C CYS A 116 -2.04 2.16 -20.36
N PRO A 117 -1.37 2.44 -21.50
CA PRO A 117 -2.05 2.46 -22.80
C PRO A 117 -2.47 1.07 -23.30
N TYR A 118 -1.96 0.02 -22.66
CA TYR A 118 -2.23 -1.39 -23.00
C TYR A 118 -3.12 -2.09 -21.95
N ASP A 119 -3.60 -1.37 -20.93
CA ASP A 119 -4.46 -1.90 -19.88
C ASP A 119 -3.91 -3.18 -19.20
N ARG A 120 -2.59 -3.23 -18.98
CA ARG A 120 -1.90 -4.40 -18.40
C ARG A 120 -1.81 -4.38 -16.88
N ILE A 121 -2.18 -3.27 -16.24
CA ILE A 121 -2.06 -3.09 -14.78
C ILE A 121 -3.41 -3.29 -14.12
N ARG A 122 -3.48 -4.22 -13.19
CA ARG A 122 -4.70 -4.54 -12.44
C ARG A 122 -4.63 -3.98 -11.03
N ALA A 123 -5.82 -3.70 -10.47
CA ALA A 123 -5.99 -3.53 -9.03
C ALA A 123 -6.14 -4.90 -8.38
N MET A 124 -5.10 -5.35 -7.69
CA MET A 124 -5.16 -6.58 -6.89
C MET A 124 -5.64 -6.22 -5.47
N PRO A 125 -6.72 -6.84 -4.96
CA PRO A 125 -7.11 -6.65 -3.57
C PRO A 125 -5.98 -7.01 -2.62
N TYR A 126 -5.87 -6.27 -1.54
CA TYR A 126 -4.79 -6.42 -0.56
C TYR A 126 -5.39 -6.47 0.84
N VAL A 127 -5.02 -7.48 1.62
CA VAL A 127 -5.39 -7.57 3.04
C VAL A 127 -4.17 -7.20 3.86
N ARG A 128 -4.33 -6.30 4.83
CA ARG A 128 -3.23 -5.97 5.75
C ARG A 128 -2.82 -7.20 6.54
N ASP A 129 -1.52 -7.36 6.71
CA ASP A 129 -1.00 -8.44 7.53
C ASP A 129 -1.41 -8.20 9.01
N PRO A 130 -2.12 -9.14 9.65
CA PRO A 130 -2.60 -8.97 11.01
C PRO A 130 -1.47 -8.85 12.04
N ALA A 131 -0.34 -9.54 11.82
CA ALA A 131 0.79 -9.49 12.75
C ALA A 131 1.47 -8.12 12.72
N THR A 132 1.74 -7.59 11.53
CA THR A 132 2.29 -6.24 11.33
C THR A 132 1.36 -5.18 11.91
N THR A 133 0.04 -5.36 11.71
CA THR A 133 -0.97 -4.48 12.31
C THR A 133 -0.91 -4.54 13.83
N ALA A 134 -0.89 -5.73 14.42
CA ALA A 134 -0.80 -5.88 15.88
C ALA A 134 0.46 -5.24 16.47
N GLU A 135 1.63 -5.35 15.80
CA GLU A 135 2.85 -4.65 16.23
C GLU A 135 2.73 -3.13 16.15
N LEU A 136 2.07 -2.60 15.10
CA LEU A 136 1.81 -1.16 15.00
C LEU A 136 0.94 -0.67 16.17
N LEU A 137 -0.11 -1.41 16.50
CA LEU A 137 -1.07 -1.01 17.54
C LEU A 137 -0.53 -1.10 18.97
N LYS A 138 0.59 -1.78 19.18
CA LYS A 138 1.31 -1.74 20.46
C LYS A 138 2.04 -0.41 20.68
N ARG A 139 2.21 0.40 19.64
CA ARG A 139 2.81 1.73 19.75
C ARG A 139 1.82 2.70 20.40
N SER A 140 2.34 3.74 21.04
CA SER A 140 1.54 4.77 21.71
C SER A 140 1.29 6.02 20.86
N ASP A 141 1.44 5.92 19.53
CA ASP A 141 1.37 7.04 18.58
C ASP A 141 0.29 6.85 17.49
N VAL A 142 -0.67 5.95 17.76
CA VAL A 142 -1.92 5.76 17.02
C VAL A 142 -3.07 6.00 18.00
N ASP A 143 -3.91 6.99 17.73
CA ASP A 143 -5.00 7.40 18.63
C ASP A 143 -6.33 6.71 18.30
N ALA A 144 -6.53 6.35 17.03
CA ALA A 144 -7.77 5.75 16.54
C ALA A 144 -7.52 4.75 15.41
N ILE A 145 -8.46 3.80 15.26
CA ILE A 145 -8.36 2.74 14.25
C ILE A 145 -9.71 2.60 13.55
N GLU A 146 -9.69 2.68 12.23
CA GLU A 146 -10.86 2.39 11.38
C GLU A 146 -10.76 0.96 10.87
N ILE A 147 -11.84 0.19 11.06
CA ILE A 147 -11.90 -1.22 10.65
C ILE A 147 -12.93 -1.37 9.54
N HIS A 148 -12.45 -1.71 8.35
CA HIS A 148 -13.28 -2.09 7.22
C HIS A 148 -13.61 -3.58 7.32
N THR A 149 -14.90 -3.87 7.51
CA THR A 149 -15.44 -5.23 7.59
C THR A 149 -16.62 -5.43 6.65
N THR A 150 -16.74 -6.63 6.06
CA THR A 150 -17.89 -6.98 5.22
C THR A 150 -18.98 -7.77 5.95
N GLY A 151 -18.86 -7.94 7.27
CA GLY A 151 -19.88 -8.56 8.12
C GLY A 151 -20.10 -10.07 7.88
N LYS A 152 -19.31 -10.71 7.00
CA LYS A 152 -19.28 -12.17 6.87
C LYS A 152 -18.15 -12.71 7.74
N TRP A 153 -18.53 -13.26 8.89
CA TRP A 153 -17.67 -13.99 9.82
C TRP A 153 -17.11 -15.28 9.17
N VAL A 154 -16.21 -15.16 8.21
CA VAL A 154 -15.52 -16.30 7.59
C VAL A 154 -14.15 -16.42 8.23
N SER A 155 -14.02 -17.26 9.26
CA SER A 155 -12.81 -17.95 9.75
C SER A 155 -11.45 -17.24 9.53
N CYS A 156 -11.41 -15.91 9.61
CA CYS A 156 -10.21 -15.15 9.36
C CYS A 156 -9.52 -14.98 10.70
N SER A 157 -8.20 -15.10 10.70
CA SER A 157 -7.33 -14.95 11.87
C SER A 157 -7.51 -13.62 12.63
N LEU A 158 -8.37 -12.71 12.14
CA LEU A 158 -8.94 -11.57 12.87
C LEU A 158 -9.91 -11.94 14.00
N VAL A 159 -10.31 -13.20 14.21
CA VAL A 159 -10.90 -13.58 15.51
C VAL A 159 -9.91 -13.35 16.65
N TYR A 160 -8.60 -13.50 16.39
CA TYR A 160 -7.57 -13.11 17.37
C TYR A 160 -7.43 -11.60 17.47
N LEU A 161 -7.48 -10.85 16.36
CA LEU A 161 -7.39 -9.38 16.44
C LEU A 161 -8.64 -8.77 17.08
N SER A 162 -9.83 -9.30 16.82
CA SER A 162 -11.08 -8.86 17.45
C SER A 162 -11.18 -9.29 18.91
N LEU A 163 -10.68 -10.47 19.30
CA LEU A 163 -10.57 -10.86 20.72
C LEU A 163 -9.45 -10.10 21.44
N LEU A 164 -8.30 -9.84 20.81
CA LEU A 164 -7.24 -9.00 21.37
C LEU A 164 -7.68 -7.54 21.46
N PHE A 165 -8.43 -7.02 20.48
CA PHE A 165 -9.04 -5.68 20.56
C PHE A 165 -10.15 -5.61 21.59
N LEU A 166 -11.09 -6.57 21.62
CA LEU A 166 -12.13 -6.61 22.63
C LEU A 166 -11.51 -6.76 24.03
N CYS A 167 -10.44 -7.54 24.19
CA CYS A 167 -9.70 -7.60 25.45
C CYS A 167 -8.95 -6.30 25.77
N TYR A 168 -8.28 -5.67 24.81
CA TYR A 168 -7.49 -4.45 25.02
C TYR A 168 -8.37 -3.21 25.25
N VAL A 169 -9.45 -3.06 24.49
CA VAL A 169 -10.47 -2.00 24.66
C VAL A 169 -11.33 -2.24 25.91
N ALA A 170 -11.55 -3.49 26.34
CA ALA A 170 -12.23 -3.77 27.61
C ALA A 170 -11.32 -3.73 28.86
N GLN A 171 -10.02 -3.49 28.69
CA GLN A 171 -9.03 -3.34 29.77
C GLN A 171 -8.60 -1.88 30.02
N LEU A 172 -9.12 -0.94 29.23
CA LEU A 172 -9.08 0.52 29.46
C LEU A 172 -10.40 0.99 30.07
#